data_AF-A0A0P1G2X2-F1
#
_entry.id   AF-A0A0P1G2X2-F1
#
_cell.length_a   1.000
_cell.length_b   1.000
_cell.length_c   1.000
_cell.angle_alpha   90.00
_cell.angle_beta   90.00
_cell.angle_gamma   90.00
#
_symmetry.space_group_name_H-M   'P 1'
#
loop_
_entity.id
_entity.type
_entity.pdbx_description
1 polymer ?
#
loop_
_entity_poly.entity_id
_entity_poly.type
_entity_poly.pdbx_seq_one_letter_code
_entity_poly.pdbx_strand_id
1 'polypeptide(L)'
;MTQITDLPGGPEASAAEYALGLLSEEDRFGFERQLDGDPELEQEVIAWAGFLTTLTETVPPKTPPAALARRIERAAFGAPPPAIWRQVLPYALGAIAGAGIAWLVFSSGLLVGAGG
;
A
#
# COMPACT_ATOMS: atom_id res chain seq x y z
N MET A 1 -2.07 48.05 21.27
CA MET A 1 -2.82 47.62 20.08
C MET A 1 -1.85 46.84 19.21
N THR A 2 -1.75 45.53 19.45
CA THR A 2 -0.87 44.63 18.70
C THR A 2 -1.44 44.50 17.29
N GLN A 3 -0.68 44.88 16.27
CA GLN A 3 -1.09 44.67 14.89
C GLN A 3 -1.22 43.17 14.63
N ILE A 4 -2.47 42.70 14.49
CA ILE A 4 -2.82 41.42 13.89
C ILE A 4 -2.87 41.64 12.38
N THR A 5 -1.73 42.03 11.80
CA THR A 5 -1.56 42.17 10.34
C THR A 5 -0.34 41.39 9.85
N ASP A 6 0.27 40.61 10.74
CA ASP A 6 1.39 39.71 10.48
C ASP A 6 1.00 38.29 10.89
N LEU A 7 -0.12 37.79 10.33
CA LEU A 7 -0.25 36.35 10.17
C LEU A 7 0.42 36.02 8.83
N PRO A 8 1.31 35.01 8.76
CA PRO A 8 1.85 34.55 7.50
C PRO A 8 0.69 34.03 6.65
N GLY A 9 0.20 34.90 5.76
CA GLY A 9 -0.88 34.66 4.79
C GLY A 9 -0.70 35.54 3.55
N GLY A 10 0.53 36.02 3.33
CA GLY A 10 0.98 36.59 2.06
C GLY A 10 1.53 35.50 1.13
N PRO A 11 2.02 35.86 -0.06
CA PRO A 11 2.72 34.94 -0.99
C PRO A 11 3.82 34.10 -0.33
N GLU A 12 4.39 34.59 0.78
CA GLU A 12 5.41 33.92 1.59
C GLU A 12 4.86 32.75 2.45
N ALA A 13 3.54 32.55 2.53
CA ALA A 13 2.90 31.52 3.36
C ALA A 13 2.44 30.26 2.59
N SER A 14 2.58 30.25 1.26
CA SER A 14 2.03 29.18 0.42
C SER A 14 2.66 27.80 0.69
N ALA A 15 3.92 27.73 1.13
CA ALA A 15 4.54 26.47 1.54
C ALA A 15 3.87 25.86 2.79
N ALA A 16 3.47 26.71 3.75
CA ALA A 16 2.74 26.27 4.94
C ALA A 16 1.32 25.81 4.59
N GLU A 17 0.63 26.58 3.73
CA GLU A 17 -0.70 26.23 3.23
C GLU A 17 -0.69 24.94 2.42
N TYR A 18 0.33 24.74 1.56
CA TYR A 18 0.55 23.50 0.84
C TYR A 18 0.79 22.33 1.80
N ALA A 19 1.67 22.49 2.79
CA ALA A 19 1.95 21.46 3.79
C ALA A 19 0.72 21.07 4.63
N LEU A 20 -0.17 22.03 4.90
CA LEU A 20 -1.44 21.80 5.60
C LEU A 20 -2.57 21.31 4.68
N GLY A 21 -2.36 21.31 3.35
CA GLY A 21 -3.38 20.95 2.36
C GLY A 21 -4.53 21.96 2.26
N LEU A 22 -4.25 23.25 2.47
CA LEU A 22 -5.23 24.35 2.45
C LEU A 22 -5.38 25.04 1.09
N LEU A 23 -4.46 24.79 0.16
CA LEU A 23 -4.53 25.34 -1.19
C LEU A 23 -5.74 24.78 -1.96
N SER A 24 -6.32 25.61 -2.83
CA SER A 24 -7.30 25.16 -3.82
C SER A 24 -6.64 24.16 -4.80
N GLU A 25 -7.43 23.37 -5.52
CA GLU A 25 -6.87 22.44 -6.52
C GLU A 25 -6.04 23.18 -7.60
N GLU A 26 -6.50 24.35 -8.03
CA GLU A 26 -5.83 25.17 -9.04
C GLU A 26 -4.49 25.71 -8.50
N ASP A 27 -4.50 26.29 -7.30
CA ASP A 27 -3.30 26.85 -6.67
C ASP A 27 -2.30 25.76 -6.33
N ARG A 28 -2.78 24.59 -5.86
CA ARG A 28 -1.93 23.44 -5.58
C ARG A 28 -1.21 22.95 -6.84
N PHE A 29 -1.91 22.85 -7.98
CA PHE A 29 -1.27 22.42 -9.22
C PHE A 29 -0.23 23.43 -9.73
N GLY A 30 -0.49 24.73 -9.56
CA GLY A 30 0.49 25.78 -9.84
C GLY A 30 1.72 25.67 -8.94
N PHE A 31 1.48 25.50 -7.64
CA PHE A 31 2.52 25.34 -6.62
C PHE A 31 3.38 24.10 -6.87
N GLU A 32 2.78 22.94 -7.14
CA GLU A 32 3.51 21.70 -7.45
C GLU A 32 4.39 21.83 -8.71
N ARG A 33 3.95 22.59 -9.72
CA ARG A 33 4.77 22.87 -10.90
C ARG A 33 5.97 23.76 -10.61
N GLN A 34 5.84 24.71 -9.68
CA GLN A 34 6.98 25.51 -9.22
C GLN A 34 7.93 24.67 -8.37
N LEU A 35 7.38 23.83 -7.49
CA LEU A 35 8.11 22.98 -6.57
C LEU A 35 9.10 22.04 -7.29
N ASP A 36 8.72 21.46 -8.43
CA ASP A 36 9.54 20.52 -9.22
C ASP A 36 10.88 21.11 -9.71
N GLY A 37 11.03 22.45 -9.70
CA GLY A 37 12.23 23.15 -10.17
C GLY A 37 12.90 24.06 -9.14
N ASP A 38 12.39 24.12 -7.90
CA ASP A 38 12.80 25.11 -6.89
C ASP A 38 13.24 24.41 -5.58
N PRO A 39 14.54 24.12 -5.43
CA PRO A 39 15.07 23.45 -4.23
C PRO A 39 14.96 24.27 -2.94
N GLU A 40 14.81 25.60 -3.03
CA GLU A 40 14.62 26.45 -1.85
C GLU A 40 13.18 26.29 -1.36
N LEU A 41 12.21 26.33 -2.28
CA LEU A 41 10.81 26.07 -1.97
C LEU A 41 10.58 24.65 -1.42
N GLU A 42 11.27 23.64 -1.96
CA GLU A 42 11.24 22.28 -1.40
C GLU A 42 11.71 22.26 0.07
N GLN A 43 12.79 22.96 0.40
CA GLN A 43 13.30 23.05 1.76
C GLN A 43 12.32 23.75 2.69
N GLU A 44 11.63 24.79 2.22
CA GLU A 44 10.59 25.48 2.98
C GLU A 44 9.42 24.54 3.29
N VAL A 45 8.93 23.77 2.31
CA VAL A 45 7.88 22.77 2.52
C VAL A 45 8.32 21.72 3.55
N ILE A 46 9.56 21.24 3.46
CA ILE A 46 10.12 20.28 4.43
C ILE A 46 10.18 20.90 5.84
N ALA A 47 10.63 22.14 5.95
CA ALA A 47 10.71 22.84 7.24
C ALA A 47 9.33 23.01 7.87
N TRP A 48 8.34 23.43 7.08
CA TRP A 48 6.95 23.54 7.55
C TRP A 48 6.36 22.19 7.94
N ALA A 49 6.54 21.14 7.13
CA ALA A 49 6.07 19.80 7.45
C ALA A 49 6.69 19.27 8.76
N GLY A 50 7.99 19.51 8.95
CA GLY A 50 8.72 19.17 10.18
C GLY A 50 8.16 19.90 11.40
N PHE A 51 8.01 21.22 11.32
CA PHE A 51 7.44 22.03 12.40
C PHE A 51 6.02 21.57 12.75
N LEU A 52 5.14 21.40 11.76
CA LEU A 52 3.75 21.00 11.97
C LEU A 52 3.62 19.60 12.58
N THR A 53 4.55 18.69 12.27
CA THR A 53 4.59 17.36 12.89
C THR A 53 4.74 17.43 14.41
N THR A 54 5.54 18.39 14.93
CA THR A 54 5.72 18.57 16.39
C THR A 54 4.40 18.86 17.11
N LEU A 55 3.45 19.51 16.44
CA LEU A 55 2.13 19.80 17.01
C LEU A 55 1.31 18.53 17.27
N THR A 56 1.62 17.45 16.54
CA THR A 56 0.90 16.16 16.66
C THR A 56 1.39 15.30 17.82
N GLU A 57 2.51 15.63 18.46
CA GLU A 57 3.10 14.85 19.56
C GLU A 57 2.16 14.71 20.77
N THR A 58 1.26 15.68 20.95
CA THR A 58 0.27 15.68 22.04
C THR A 58 -1.00 14.88 21.73
N VAL A 59 -1.14 14.39 20.48
CA VAL A 59 -2.33 13.66 20.03
C VAL A 59 -2.18 12.18 20.43
N PRO A 60 -3.10 11.63 21.24
CA PRO A 60 -3.01 10.23 21.66
C PRO A 60 -3.22 9.28 20.47
N PRO A 61 -2.39 8.22 20.33
CA PRO A 61 -2.52 7.26 19.24
C PRO A 61 -3.84 6.48 19.33
N LYS A 62 -4.48 6.26 18.19
CA LYS A 62 -5.68 5.42 18.07
C LYS A 62 -5.38 4.22 17.18
N THR A 63 -5.58 3.01 17.72
CA THR A 63 -5.34 1.77 16.98
C THR A 63 -6.33 1.62 15.82
N PRO A 64 -5.86 1.55 14.56
CA PRO A 64 -6.75 1.31 13.42
C PRO A 64 -7.22 -0.15 13.38
N PRO A 65 -8.30 -0.46 12.65
CA PRO A 65 -8.70 -1.85 12.41
C PRO A 65 -7.57 -2.65 11.76
N ALA A 66 -7.31 -3.88 12.26
CA ALA A 66 -6.18 -4.71 11.81
C ALA A 66 -6.16 -4.99 10.29
N ALA A 67 -7.32 -4.92 9.62
CA ALA A 67 -7.42 -5.13 8.18
C ALA A 67 -7.09 -3.88 7.34
N LEU A 68 -6.98 -2.69 7.94
CA LEU A 68 -6.85 -1.43 7.20
C LEU A 68 -5.53 -1.34 6.43
N ALA A 69 -4.40 -1.69 7.04
CA ALA A 69 -3.10 -1.69 6.38
C ALA A 69 -3.11 -2.54 5.10
N ARG A 70 -3.57 -3.79 5.21
CA ARG A 70 -3.72 -4.71 4.07
C ARG A 70 -4.66 -4.17 2.97
N ARG A 71 -5.71 -3.41 3.35
CA ARG A 71 -6.63 -2.79 2.37
C ARG A 71 -5.93 -1.66 1.61
N ILE A 72 -5.16 -0.83 2.31
CA ILE A 72 -4.38 0.26 1.71
C ILE A 72 -3.33 -0.32 0.76
N GLU A 73 -2.55 -1.30 1.20
CA GLU A 73 -1.54 -1.97 0.37
C GLU A 73 -2.14 -2.54 -0.92
N ARG A 74 -3.28 -3.23 -0.84
CA ARG A 74 -3.96 -3.77 -2.02
C ARG A 74 -4.46 -2.69 -2.98
N ALA A 75 -4.92 -1.55 -2.45
CA ALA A 75 -5.41 -0.45 -3.27
C ALA A 75 -4.25 0.30 -3.95
N ALA A 76 -3.13 0.50 -3.25
CA ALA A 76 -1.97 1.23 -3.75
C ALA A 76 -1.08 0.41 -4.68
N PHE A 77 -0.86 -0.88 -4.37
CA PHE A 77 0.13 -1.72 -5.05
C PHE A 77 -0.47 -2.96 -5.74
N GLY A 78 -1.79 -3.18 -5.60
CA GLY A 78 -2.46 -4.37 -6.12
C GLY A 78 -2.41 -5.57 -5.17
N ALA A 79 -3.05 -6.67 -5.57
CA ALA A 79 -3.10 -7.90 -4.76
C ALA A 79 -1.81 -8.73 -4.93
N PRO A 80 -1.25 -9.31 -3.85
CA PRO A 80 -0.12 -10.21 -3.95
C PRO A 80 -0.51 -11.47 -4.76
N PRO A 81 0.45 -12.07 -5.50
CA PRO A 81 0.18 -13.28 -6.25
C PRO A 81 -0.27 -14.42 -5.32
N PRO A 82 -1.13 -15.34 -5.80
CA PRO A 82 -1.58 -16.47 -5.00
C PRO A 82 -0.40 -17.34 -4.57
N ALA A 83 -0.46 -17.86 -3.35
CA ALA A 83 0.60 -18.70 -2.81
C ALA A 83 0.78 -19.99 -3.64
N ILE A 84 2.04 -20.35 -3.92
CA ILE A 84 2.41 -21.49 -4.76
C ILE A 84 1.81 -22.81 -4.23
N TRP A 85 1.73 -22.99 -2.91
CA TRP A 85 1.13 -24.19 -2.31
C TRP A 85 -0.33 -24.40 -2.78
N ARG A 86 -1.07 -23.30 -3.00
CA ARG A 86 -2.46 -23.33 -3.46
C ARG A 86 -2.56 -23.70 -4.95
N GLN A 87 -1.49 -23.51 -5.70
CA GLN A 87 -1.37 -23.95 -7.10
C GLN A 87 -0.97 -25.42 -7.23
N VAL A 88 -0.13 -25.94 -6.31
CA VAL A 88 0.34 -27.34 -6.36
C VAL A 88 -0.60 -28.33 -5.69
N LEU A 89 -1.46 -27.88 -4.76
CA LEU A 89 -2.45 -28.70 -4.06
C LEU A 89 -3.33 -29.58 -5.00
N PRO A 90 -3.93 -29.07 -6.10
CA PRO A 90 -4.74 -29.90 -6.98
C PRO A 90 -3.92 -31.00 -7.67
N TYR A 91 -2.66 -30.74 -8.02
CA TYR A 91 -1.79 -31.76 -8.62
C TYR A 91 -1.39 -32.82 -7.61
N ALA A 92 -1.14 -32.44 -6.35
CA ALA A 92 -0.88 -33.40 -5.28
C ALA A 92 -2.09 -34.33 -5.04
N LEU A 93 -3.30 -33.77 -5.02
CA LEU A 93 -4.54 -34.55 -4.92
C LEU A 93 -4.72 -35.49 -6.12
N GLY A 94 -4.47 -35.00 -7.34
CA GLY A 94 -4.51 -35.81 -8.56
C GLY A 94 -3.50 -36.95 -8.55
N ALA A 95 -2.28 -36.69 -8.08
CA ALA A 95 -1.23 -37.70 -7.94
C ALA A 95 -1.60 -38.80 -6.94
N ILE A 96 -2.20 -38.43 -5.79
CA ILE A 96 -2.69 -39.39 -4.79
C ILE A 96 -3.81 -40.26 -5.39
N ALA A 97 -4.77 -39.65 -6.09
CA ALA A 97 -5.86 -40.39 -6.73
C ALA A 97 -5.34 -41.35 -7.82
N GLY A 98 -4.41 -40.88 -8.67
CA GLY A 98 -3.78 -41.70 -9.70
C GLY A 98 -2.96 -42.85 -9.13
N ALA A 99 -2.17 -42.61 -8.08
CA ALA A 99 -1.43 -43.65 -7.37
C ALA A 99 -2.37 -44.69 -6.74
N GLY A 100 -3.50 -44.26 -6.18
CA GLY A 100 -4.54 -45.14 -5.66
C GLY A 100 -5.12 -46.05 -6.74
N ILE A 101 -5.45 -45.51 -7.91
CA ILE A 101 -5.95 -46.29 -9.05
C ILE A 101 -4.89 -47.29 -9.53
N ALA A 102 -3.64 -46.84 -9.71
CA ALA A 102 -2.54 -47.71 -10.15
C ALA A 102 -2.30 -48.85 -9.15
N TRP A 103 -2.33 -48.56 -7.84
CA TRP A 103 -2.23 -49.55 -6.78
C TRP A 103 -3.39 -50.56 -6.82
N LEU A 104 -4.61 -50.09 -7.09
CA LEU A 104 -5.80 -50.95 -7.20
C LEU A 104 -5.73 -51.86 -8.43
N VAL A 105 -5.27 -51.35 -9.57
CA VAL A 105 -5.03 -52.15 -10.80
C VAL A 105 -3.93 -53.19 -10.57
N PHE A 106 -2.84 -52.80 -9.93
CA PHE A 106 -1.73 -53.70 -9.61
C PHE A 106 -2.15 -54.80 -8.62
N SER A 107 -2.89 -54.44 -7.57
CA SER A 107 -3.31 -55.39 -6.52
C SER A 107 -4.47 -56.29 -6.92
N SER A 108 -5.35 -55.86 -7.84
CA SER A 108 -6.47 -56.66 -8.35
C SER A 108 -6.08 -57.76 -9.35
N GLY A 109 -4.82 -57.80 -9.80
CA GLY A 109 -4.35 -58.83 -10.72
C GLY A 109 -4.83 -58.66 -12.17
N LEU A 110 -5.38 -57.49 -12.53
CA LEU A 110 -5.81 -57.19 -13.91
C LEU A 110 -4.67 -57.20 -14.94
N LEU A 111 -3.41 -57.22 -14.50
CA LEU A 111 -2.22 -57.40 -15.34
C LEU A 111 -1.86 -58.89 -15.56
N VAL A 112 -2.44 -59.81 -14.79
CA VAL A 112 -2.23 -61.27 -14.88
C VAL A 112 -3.46 -61.92 -15.55
N GLY A 113 -3.76 -61.48 -16.77
CA GLY A 113 -4.91 -61.98 -17.54
C GLY A 113 -4.69 -62.07 -19.06
N ALA A 114 -3.48 -61.76 -19.54
CA ALA A 114 -3.10 -61.92 -20.94
C ALA A 114 -1.93 -62.90 -21.05
N GLY A 115 -2.18 -64.16 -20.75
CA GLY A 115 -1.21 -65.25 -20.90
C GLY A 115 -1.62 -66.49 -20.13
N GLY A 116 -2.37 -67.38 -20.79
CA GLY A 116 -2.80 -68.69 -20.26
C GLY A 116 -4.14 -69.10 -20.82
#